data_AF-H2ZMI7-F1
#
_entry.id   AF-H2ZMI7-F1
#
_cell.length_a   1.000
_cell.length_b   1.000
_cell.length_c   1.000
_cell.angle_alpha   90.00
_cell.angle_beta   90.00
_cell.angle_gamma   90.00
#
_symmetry.space_group_name_H-M   'P 1'
#
loop_
_entity.id
_entity.type
_entity.pdbx_description
1 polymer ?
#
loop_
_entity_poly.entity_id
_entity_poly.type
_entity_poly.pdbx_seq_one_letter_code
_entity_poly.pdbx_strand_id
1 'polypeptide(L)'
;MATLSSLLPEPTQVTYDQVGSFQPTSRAVVSTKFQPPPYGHRKGFIPRAERDFGDGGAFPEIPVVQFPLGMGKSKKKSEALAVQLDSDGKIKYDAIARQGHSKDRVVHSKYQQLVPKEILNEDDPDLQRPDEEKIKEQTESTRLALEKLTNEKISAAMPVKRAEQRAPAQYIRYTPSQQGTTFNSGAKQRVIRMVEMQKDPMEPPKFKTNKKLPRGPPSPPAPVMHSPNRKVTAGSSLQFNDALALSSGW
;
A
#
# COMPACT_ATOMS: atom_id res chain seq x y z
N MET A 1 9.77 -19.82 74.23
CA MET A 1 8.58 -20.67 73.98
C MET A 1 8.91 -21.59 72.82
N ALA A 2 9.37 -22.81 73.08
CA ALA A 2 9.71 -23.77 72.02
C ALA A 2 8.42 -24.39 71.45
N THR A 3 8.28 -24.42 70.12
CA THR A 3 7.13 -25.00 69.44
C THR A 3 7.34 -26.51 69.24
N LEU A 4 6.28 -27.31 69.43
CA LEU A 4 6.26 -28.78 69.34
C LEU A 4 6.86 -29.35 68.05
N SER A 5 6.88 -28.57 66.97
CA SER A 5 7.50 -28.92 65.69
C SER A 5 9.02 -29.04 65.70
N SER A 6 9.70 -28.49 66.73
CA SER A 6 11.18 -28.54 66.85
C SER A 6 11.69 -29.71 67.69
N LEU A 7 10.79 -30.45 68.35
CA LEU A 7 11.10 -31.59 69.23
C LEU A 7 10.83 -32.95 68.58
N LEU A 8 10.34 -32.97 67.33
CA LEU A 8 10.00 -34.21 66.63
C LEU A 8 10.97 -34.45 65.46
N PRO A 9 11.41 -35.71 65.25
CA PRO A 9 12.25 -36.07 64.11
C PRO A 9 11.51 -35.85 62.79
N GLU A 10 12.26 -35.51 61.74
CA GLU A 10 11.69 -35.28 60.41
C GLU A 10 10.95 -36.54 59.90
N PRO A 11 9.73 -36.37 59.35
CA PRO A 11 8.93 -37.50 58.90
C PRO A 11 9.62 -38.25 57.76
N THR A 12 9.83 -39.55 57.95
CA THR A 12 10.57 -40.42 57.02
C THR A 12 9.72 -41.00 55.90
N GLN A 13 8.40 -40.76 55.90
CA GLN A 13 7.49 -41.29 54.88
C GLN A 13 7.03 -40.18 53.92
N VAL A 14 7.46 -40.29 52.66
CA VAL A 14 6.98 -39.48 51.54
C VAL A 14 5.70 -40.10 51.02
N THR A 15 4.55 -39.47 51.25
CA THR A 15 3.30 -39.83 50.58
C THR A 15 3.35 -39.33 49.14
N TYR A 16 3.38 -40.26 48.18
CA TYR A 16 3.20 -39.94 46.77
C TYR A 16 1.71 -39.75 46.47
N ASP A 17 1.28 -38.50 46.32
CA ASP A 17 0.01 -38.20 45.64
C ASP A 17 0.21 -38.45 44.14
N GLN A 18 -0.45 -39.48 43.61
CA GLN A 18 -0.58 -39.67 42.16
C GLN A 18 -1.56 -38.65 41.58
N VAL A 19 -1.06 -37.43 41.39
CA VAL A 19 -1.63 -36.47 40.45
C VAL A 19 -0.48 -35.87 39.66
N GLY A 20 -0.51 -36.10 38.34
CA GLY A 20 0.53 -35.67 37.41
C GLY A 20 0.73 -34.16 37.46
N SER A 21 1.69 -33.73 38.26
CA SER A 21 2.25 -32.40 38.24
C SER A 21 3.53 -32.45 37.43
N PHE A 22 3.46 -31.95 36.20
CA PHE A 22 4.66 -31.52 35.48
C PHE A 22 5.30 -30.43 36.32
N GLN A 23 6.34 -30.77 37.09
CA GLN A 23 7.23 -29.77 37.65
C GLN A 23 8.02 -29.16 36.48
N PRO A 24 7.89 -27.85 36.19
CA PRO A 24 8.86 -27.20 35.33
C PRO A 24 10.16 -27.15 36.13
N THR A 25 11.07 -28.10 35.86
CA THR A 25 12.47 -27.90 36.21
C THR A 25 12.94 -26.71 35.39
N SER A 26 12.86 -25.50 35.96
CA SER A 26 13.43 -24.29 35.38
C SER A 26 14.95 -24.34 35.50
N ARG A 27 15.57 -25.31 34.82
CA ARG A 27 16.88 -25.03 34.23
C ARG A 27 16.62 -24.00 33.16
N ALA A 28 16.82 -22.72 33.50
CA ALA A 28 16.93 -21.68 32.50
C ALA A 28 18.04 -22.09 31.54
N VAL A 29 17.67 -22.68 30.41
CA VAL A 29 18.57 -22.88 29.28
C VAL A 29 18.83 -21.49 28.73
N VAL A 30 19.85 -20.83 29.26
CA VAL A 30 20.37 -19.60 28.67
C VAL A 30 20.91 -20.01 27.31
N SER A 31 20.11 -19.80 26.26
CA SER A 31 20.59 -19.87 24.89
C SER A 31 21.62 -18.74 24.75
N THR A 32 22.89 -19.08 24.91
CA THR A 32 24.00 -18.16 24.63
C THR A 32 23.96 -17.91 23.13
N LYS A 33 23.35 -16.80 22.72
CA LYS A 33 23.42 -16.34 21.33
C LYS A 33 24.90 -16.24 20.98
N PHE A 34 25.34 -16.99 19.98
CA PHE A 34 26.69 -16.88 19.47
C PHE A 34 26.96 -15.43 19.08
N GLN A 35 27.95 -14.80 19.71
CA GLN A 35 28.40 -13.47 19.35
C GLN A 35 29.67 -13.60 18.51
N PRO A 36 29.71 -13.01 17.30
CA PRO A 36 30.92 -13.03 16.49
C PRO A 36 32.05 -12.29 17.23
N PRO A 37 33.33 -12.64 16.97
CA PRO A 37 34.46 -11.92 17.54
C PRO A 37 34.34 -10.41 17.27
N PRO A 38 34.83 -9.54 18.18
CA PRO A 38 34.79 -8.10 17.97
C PRO A 38 35.65 -7.68 16.78
N TYR A 39 35.43 -6.44 16.31
CA TYR A 39 36.22 -5.87 15.21
C TYR A 39 37.73 -5.95 15.51
N GLY A 40 38.54 -6.22 14.48
CA GLY A 40 39.98 -6.44 14.60
C GLY A 40 40.41 -7.86 15.03
N HIS A 41 39.51 -8.65 15.63
CA HIS A 41 39.79 -10.01 16.12
C HIS A 41 39.16 -11.13 15.28
N ARG A 42 38.74 -10.81 14.05
CA ARG A 42 38.06 -11.74 13.12
C ARG A 42 38.99 -12.44 12.14
N LYS A 43 40.30 -12.43 12.40
CA LYS A 43 41.28 -13.12 11.56
C LYS A 43 41.05 -14.64 11.63
N GLY A 44 40.77 -15.27 10.49
CA GLY A 44 40.44 -16.71 10.40
C GLY A 44 38.99 -17.06 10.75
N PHE A 45 38.17 -16.08 11.11
CA PHE A 45 36.73 -16.28 11.28
C PHE A 45 36.02 -16.20 9.92
N ILE A 46 35.26 -17.24 9.56
CA ILE A 46 34.53 -17.29 8.29
C ILE A 46 33.07 -17.65 8.60
N PRO A 47 32.14 -16.68 8.60
CA PRO A 47 30.74 -16.97 8.86
C PRO A 47 30.13 -17.71 7.66
N ARG A 48 29.48 -18.84 7.92
CA ARG A 48 28.80 -19.66 6.90
C ARG A 48 27.30 -19.78 7.17
N ALA A 49 26.92 -19.85 8.43
CA ALA A 49 25.53 -19.96 8.86
C ALA A 49 24.97 -18.61 9.32
N GLU A 50 23.64 -18.47 9.31
CA GLU A 50 22.98 -17.22 9.73
C GLU A 50 23.27 -16.88 11.20
N ARG A 51 23.44 -17.90 12.05
CA ARG A 51 23.83 -17.77 13.46
C ARG A 51 25.22 -17.15 13.67
N ASP A 52 26.12 -17.26 12.69
CA ASP A 52 27.50 -16.79 12.83
C ASP A 52 27.58 -15.25 12.80
N PHE A 53 26.52 -14.59 12.32
CA PHE A 53 26.40 -13.14 12.26
C PHE A 53 25.82 -12.54 13.56
N GLY A 54 25.41 -13.36 14.54
CA GLY A 54 24.83 -12.87 15.80
C GLY A 54 23.52 -12.10 15.57
N ASP A 55 23.56 -10.78 15.76
CA ASP A 55 22.42 -9.85 15.52
C ASP A 55 22.31 -9.40 14.05
N GLY A 56 23.13 -9.99 13.17
CA GLY A 56 23.20 -9.68 11.75
C GLY A 56 24.40 -8.80 11.38
N GLY A 57 24.39 -8.32 10.15
CA GLY A 57 25.51 -7.56 9.56
C GLY A 57 26.56 -8.46 8.92
N ALA A 58 27.09 -8.01 7.78
CA ALA A 58 28.20 -8.66 7.10
C ALA A 58 29.52 -7.97 7.48
N PHE A 59 30.60 -8.74 7.52
CA PHE A 59 31.93 -8.29 7.91
C PHE A 59 32.77 -7.96 6.68
N PRO A 60 32.96 -6.67 6.31
CA PRO A 60 33.68 -6.29 5.09
C PRO A 60 35.16 -6.71 5.10
N GLU A 61 35.75 -6.93 6.27
CA GLU A 61 37.14 -7.37 6.46
C GLU A 61 37.38 -8.84 6.10
N ILE A 62 36.32 -9.65 5.94
CA ILE A 62 36.42 -11.05 5.53
C ILE A 62 36.11 -11.12 4.03
N PRO A 63 37.07 -11.50 3.17
CA PRO A 63 36.92 -11.51 1.71
C PRO A 63 36.14 -12.74 1.22
N VAL A 64 34.96 -12.97 1.80
CA VAL A 64 34.02 -14.04 1.43
C VAL A 64 32.64 -13.41 1.27
N VAL A 65 31.87 -13.91 0.31
CA VAL A 65 30.49 -13.47 0.10
C VAL A 65 29.64 -13.91 1.29
N GLN A 66 29.03 -12.93 1.98
CA GLN A 66 28.26 -13.12 3.20
C GLN A 66 26.80 -12.74 2.96
N PHE A 67 25.89 -13.53 3.50
CA PHE A 67 24.45 -13.37 3.30
C PHE A 67 23.70 -13.38 4.64
N PRO A 68 23.89 -12.38 5.52
CA PRO A 68 23.10 -12.27 6.75
C PRO A 68 21.60 -12.20 6.41
N LEU A 69 20.78 -12.97 7.13
CA LEU A 69 19.33 -13.11 6.87
C LEU A 69 18.98 -13.51 5.42
N GLY A 70 19.89 -14.18 4.71
CA GLY A 70 19.71 -14.56 3.31
C GLY A 70 19.61 -13.39 2.33
N MET A 71 19.93 -12.16 2.77
CA MET A 71 19.97 -10.97 1.91
C MET A 71 21.07 -11.11 0.86
N GLY A 72 20.83 -10.65 -0.38
CA GLY A 72 21.81 -10.69 -1.47
C GLY A 72 21.89 -12.02 -2.24
N LYS A 73 21.22 -13.09 -1.76
CA LYS A 73 21.04 -14.32 -2.55
C LYS A 73 20.09 -14.08 -3.73
N SER A 74 20.35 -14.72 -4.86
CA SER A 74 19.40 -14.72 -5.98
C SER A 74 18.09 -15.38 -5.54
N LYS A 75 16.97 -14.69 -5.76
CA LYS A 75 15.63 -15.17 -5.43
C LYS A 75 14.94 -15.68 -6.69
N LYS A 76 14.09 -16.69 -6.54
CA LYS A 76 13.18 -17.11 -7.62
C LYS A 76 12.17 -15.99 -7.90
N LYS A 77 11.76 -15.84 -9.16
CA LYS A 77 10.67 -14.91 -9.51
C LYS A 77 9.40 -15.35 -8.79
N SER A 78 8.77 -14.43 -8.06
CA SER A 78 7.52 -14.65 -7.33
C SER A 78 6.52 -13.55 -7.68
N GLU A 79 5.24 -13.90 -7.77
CA GLU A 79 4.14 -12.96 -8.04
C GLU A 79 3.66 -12.23 -6.76
N ALA A 80 4.19 -12.59 -5.60
CA ALA A 80 3.85 -11.94 -4.34
C ALA A 80 4.39 -10.49 -4.28
N LEU A 81 3.55 -9.57 -3.82
CA LEU A 81 3.96 -8.21 -3.46
C LEU A 81 4.96 -8.27 -2.29
N ALA A 82 5.99 -7.43 -2.35
CA ALA A 82 6.96 -7.34 -1.26
C ALA A 82 6.28 -6.84 0.02
N VAL A 83 6.57 -7.51 1.16
CA VAL A 83 6.10 -7.07 2.47
C VAL A 83 6.79 -5.74 2.81
N GLN A 84 5.99 -4.68 2.93
CA GLN A 84 6.48 -3.35 3.28
C GLN A 84 6.24 -3.08 4.77
N LEU A 85 7.11 -2.27 5.38
CA LEU A 85 6.97 -1.80 6.76
C LEU A 85 6.65 -0.30 6.81
N ASP A 86 5.91 0.10 7.83
CA ASP A 86 5.70 1.49 8.26
C ASP A 86 6.94 2.05 8.97
N SER A 87 6.97 3.37 9.19
CA SER A 87 7.99 4.04 10.00
C SER A 87 8.13 3.42 11.39
N ASP A 88 7.02 2.91 11.92
CA ASP A 88 6.94 2.31 13.26
C ASP A 88 7.33 0.82 13.27
N GLY A 89 7.78 0.27 12.14
CA GLY A 89 8.15 -1.14 11.99
C GLY A 89 6.97 -2.11 11.88
N LYS A 90 5.72 -1.61 11.81
CA LYS A 90 4.53 -2.44 11.58
C LYS A 90 4.40 -2.84 10.11
N ILE A 91 3.84 -4.01 9.84
CA ILE A 91 3.60 -4.50 8.47
C ILE A 91 2.49 -3.67 7.81
N LYS A 92 2.77 -3.14 6.61
CA LYS A 92 1.84 -2.39 5.76
C LYS A 92 0.89 -3.33 5.01
N TYR A 93 -0.12 -3.85 5.71
CA TYR A 93 -1.21 -4.58 5.06
C TYR A 93 -2.05 -3.69 4.12
N ASP A 94 -1.98 -2.37 4.31
CA ASP A 94 -2.62 -1.35 3.46
C ASP A 94 -2.16 -1.43 1.98
N ALA A 95 -0.96 -1.97 1.71
CA ALA A 95 -0.48 -2.17 0.34
C ALA A 95 -1.41 -3.06 -0.50
N ILE A 96 -2.16 -3.97 0.14
CA ILE A 96 -3.16 -4.82 -0.51
C ILE A 96 -4.40 -3.99 -0.88
N ALA A 97 -4.93 -3.21 0.06
CA ALA A 97 -6.10 -2.35 -0.16
C ALA A 97 -5.85 -1.26 -1.21
N ARG A 98 -4.59 -0.85 -1.39
CA ARG A 98 -4.17 0.20 -2.34
C ARG A 98 -3.79 -0.35 -3.71
N GLN A 99 -3.86 -1.66 -3.92
CA GLN A 99 -3.57 -2.26 -5.21
C GLN A 99 -4.46 -1.66 -6.30
N GLY A 100 -3.88 -1.12 -7.37
CA GLY A 100 -4.61 -0.47 -8.47
C GLY A 100 -4.99 1.00 -8.22
N HIS A 101 -4.60 1.56 -7.07
CA HIS A 101 -4.71 3.00 -6.79
C HIS A 101 -3.36 3.70 -6.93
N SER A 102 -3.39 5.03 -7.09
CA SER A 102 -2.16 5.84 -7.02
C SER A 102 -1.59 5.86 -5.60
N LYS A 103 -0.28 6.11 -5.50
CA LYS A 103 0.43 6.22 -4.21
C LYS A 103 0.00 7.42 -3.37
N ASP A 104 -0.69 8.38 -3.99
CA ASP A 104 -1.15 9.61 -3.33
C ASP A 104 -2.64 9.52 -2.97
N ARG A 105 -3.38 8.53 -3.50
CA ARG A 105 -4.77 8.30 -3.12
C ARG A 105 -4.81 7.80 -1.68
N VAL A 106 -5.55 8.52 -0.84
CA VAL A 106 -5.82 8.15 0.55
C VAL A 106 -6.84 7.02 0.56
N VAL A 107 -6.50 5.92 1.23
CA VAL A 107 -7.38 4.78 1.47
C VAL A 107 -7.40 4.52 2.97
N HIS A 108 -8.59 4.37 3.54
CA HIS A 108 -8.75 4.04 4.94
C HIS A 108 -8.86 2.52 5.11
N SER A 109 -7.93 1.94 5.84
CA SER A 109 -7.81 0.48 6.05
C SER A 109 -7.44 0.11 7.49
N LYS A 110 -7.03 1.08 8.32
CA LYS A 110 -6.53 0.85 9.68
C LYS A 110 -7.60 1.18 10.71
N TYR A 111 -7.66 0.39 11.80
CA TYR A 111 -8.59 0.65 12.91
C TYR A 111 -8.45 2.05 13.53
N GLN A 112 -7.24 2.61 13.56
CA GLN A 112 -6.98 3.97 14.03
C GLN A 112 -7.83 5.04 13.32
N GLN A 113 -8.32 4.75 12.10
CA GLN A 113 -9.17 5.66 11.34
C GLN A 113 -10.66 5.53 11.70
N LEU A 114 -11.08 4.47 12.41
CA LEU A 114 -12.45 4.35 12.96
C LEU A 114 -12.57 5.05 14.31
N VAL A 115 -11.47 5.22 15.03
CA VAL A 115 -11.48 5.85 16.35
C VAL A 115 -11.84 7.32 16.17
N PRO A 116 -12.86 7.84 16.87
CA PRO A 116 -13.22 9.25 16.79
C PRO A 116 -12.06 10.09 17.30
N LYS A 117 -11.79 11.20 16.61
CA LYS A 117 -10.87 12.22 17.09
C LYS A 117 -11.65 13.21 17.95
N GLU A 118 -11.23 13.39 19.18
CA GLU A 118 -11.81 14.37 20.09
C GLU A 118 -11.41 15.78 19.63
N ILE A 119 -12.39 16.68 19.52
CA ILE A 119 -12.16 18.10 19.25
C ILE A 119 -12.01 18.77 20.62
N LEU A 120 -10.80 19.22 20.94
CA LEU A 120 -10.49 19.79 22.25
C LEU A 120 -10.71 21.31 22.27
N ASN A 121 -10.52 22.00 21.16
CA ASN A 121 -10.77 23.44 21.05
C ASN A 121 -11.62 23.74 19.79
N GLU A 122 -12.49 24.75 19.90
CA GLU A 122 -13.33 25.20 18.78
C GLU A 122 -12.53 25.96 17.71
N ASP A 123 -11.42 26.60 18.09
CA ASP A 123 -10.56 27.42 17.23
C ASP A 123 -9.32 26.68 16.70
N ASP A 124 -9.35 25.34 16.60
CA ASP A 124 -8.20 24.57 16.10
C ASP A 124 -7.89 24.93 14.62
N PRO A 125 -6.64 25.34 14.29
CA PRO A 125 -6.29 25.82 12.95
C PRO A 125 -6.41 24.73 11.86
N ASP A 126 -6.34 23.44 12.24
CA ASP A 126 -6.48 22.31 11.31
C ASP A 126 -7.91 22.12 10.80
N LEU A 127 -8.91 22.62 11.53
CA LEU A 127 -10.34 22.52 11.18
C LEU A 127 -10.83 23.77 10.42
N GLN A 128 -10.02 24.83 10.36
CA GLN A 128 -10.38 26.05 9.67
C GLN A 128 -10.41 25.85 8.16
N ARG A 129 -11.30 26.60 7.50
CA ARG A 129 -11.32 26.64 6.04
C ARG A 129 -10.00 27.23 5.55
N PRO A 130 -9.48 26.77 4.39
CA PRO A 130 -8.32 27.41 3.77
C PRO A 130 -8.57 28.91 3.55
N ASP A 131 -7.48 29.67 3.47
CA ASP A 131 -7.50 31.12 3.23
C ASP A 131 -8.35 31.50 2.01
N GLU A 132 -9.02 32.65 2.07
CA GLU A 132 -9.87 33.13 0.98
C GLU A 132 -9.11 33.27 -0.36
N GLU A 133 -7.83 33.61 -0.31
CA GLU A 133 -6.98 33.71 -1.50
C GLU A 133 -6.78 32.35 -2.17
N LYS A 134 -6.53 31.28 -1.39
CA LYS A 134 -6.40 29.91 -1.90
C LYS A 134 -7.72 29.42 -2.48
N ILE A 135 -8.84 29.77 -1.86
CA ILE A 135 -10.17 29.44 -2.37
C ILE A 135 -10.41 30.12 -3.73
N LYS A 136 -10.04 31.40 -3.87
CA LYS A 136 -10.15 32.13 -5.14
C LYS A 136 -9.26 31.50 -6.22
N GLU A 137 -8.00 31.19 -5.91
CA GLU A 137 -7.08 30.52 -6.83
C GLU A 137 -7.61 29.15 -7.30
N GLN A 138 -8.10 28.32 -6.37
CA GLN A 138 -8.69 27.02 -6.69
C GLN A 138 -9.96 27.17 -7.53
N THR A 139 -10.78 28.17 -7.23
CA THR A 139 -12.01 28.46 -7.98
C THR A 139 -11.68 28.88 -9.41
N GLU A 140 -10.69 29.74 -9.61
CA GLU A 140 -10.25 30.17 -10.94
C GLU A 140 -9.64 29.03 -11.74
N SER A 141 -8.76 28.24 -11.14
CA SER A 141 -8.17 27.05 -11.75
C SER A 141 -9.24 26.02 -12.16
N THR A 142 -10.19 25.74 -11.27
CA THR A 142 -11.29 24.80 -11.54
C THR A 142 -12.24 25.35 -12.61
N ARG A 143 -12.55 26.65 -12.58
CA ARG A 143 -13.38 27.31 -13.61
C ARG A 143 -12.73 27.17 -14.99
N LEU A 144 -11.44 27.50 -15.12
CA LEU A 144 -10.71 27.38 -16.40
C LEU A 144 -10.68 25.94 -16.92
N ALA A 145 -10.47 24.96 -16.03
CA ALA A 145 -10.49 23.55 -16.40
C ALA A 145 -11.87 23.09 -16.89
N LEU A 146 -12.94 23.50 -16.22
CA LEU A 146 -14.32 23.20 -16.63
C LEU A 146 -14.69 23.90 -17.94
N GLU A 147 -14.31 25.17 -18.11
CA GLU A 147 -14.50 25.92 -19.35
C GLU A 147 -13.81 25.25 -20.53
N LYS A 148 -12.61 24.71 -20.35
CA LYS A 148 -11.92 23.94 -21.39
C LYS A 148 -12.73 22.71 -21.82
N LEU A 149 -13.20 21.92 -20.85
CA LEU A 149 -13.99 20.71 -21.12
C LEU A 149 -15.36 21.03 -21.76
N THR A 150 -16.01 22.12 -21.35
CA THR A 150 -17.28 22.55 -21.95
C THR A 150 -17.08 23.07 -23.36
N ASN A 151 -16.02 23.85 -23.61
CA ASN A 151 -15.68 24.32 -24.95
C ASN A 151 -15.39 23.16 -25.92
N GLU A 152 -14.70 22.11 -25.47
CA GLU A 152 -14.50 20.89 -26.26
C GLU A 152 -15.83 20.24 -26.64
N LYS A 153 -16.76 20.09 -25.68
CA LYS A 153 -18.11 19.54 -25.94
C LYS A 153 -18.95 20.40 -26.86
N ILE A 154 -18.94 21.72 -26.67
CA ILE A 154 -19.65 22.68 -27.53
C ILE A 154 -19.09 22.59 -28.95
N SER A 155 -17.77 22.60 -29.11
CA SER A 155 -17.11 22.51 -30.42
C SER A 155 -17.42 21.20 -31.16
N ALA A 156 -17.69 20.11 -30.44
CA ALA A 156 -18.09 18.84 -31.04
C ALA A 156 -19.58 18.80 -31.43
N ALA A 157 -20.42 19.55 -30.70
CA ALA A 157 -21.87 19.63 -30.97
C ALA A 157 -22.21 20.61 -32.11
N MET A 158 -21.34 21.56 -32.42
CA MET A 158 -21.54 22.51 -33.53
C MET A 158 -21.50 21.77 -34.88
N PRO A 159 -22.59 21.75 -35.68
CA PRO A 159 -22.68 20.96 -36.92
C PRO A 159 -21.73 21.41 -38.03
N VAL A 160 -21.46 22.71 -38.12
CA VAL A 160 -20.57 23.30 -39.13
C VAL A 160 -19.40 23.95 -38.42
N LYS A 161 -18.19 23.49 -38.74
CA LYS A 161 -16.96 24.10 -38.25
C LYS A 161 -16.42 25.05 -39.31
N ARG A 162 -16.08 26.27 -38.90
CA ARG A 162 -15.19 27.13 -39.71
C ARG A 162 -13.85 26.39 -39.84
N ALA A 163 -13.21 26.48 -41.02
CA ALA A 163 -11.87 25.95 -41.21
C ALA A 163 -10.93 26.52 -40.14
N GLU A 164 -10.37 25.64 -39.31
CA GLU A 164 -9.45 26.02 -38.24
C GLU A 164 -8.15 26.55 -38.84
N GLN A 165 -7.66 27.68 -38.31
CA GLN A 165 -6.35 28.18 -38.68
C GLN A 165 -5.29 27.28 -38.05
N ARG A 166 -4.36 26.77 -38.87
CA ARG A 166 -3.35 25.83 -38.40
C ARG A 166 -2.45 26.47 -37.36
N ALA A 167 -2.17 25.73 -36.29
CA ALA A 167 -1.14 26.14 -35.35
C ALA A 167 0.24 26.22 -36.04
N PRO A 168 1.14 27.12 -35.59
CA PRO A 168 2.50 27.20 -36.10
C PRO A 168 3.28 25.91 -35.78
N ALA A 169 4.31 25.62 -36.57
CA ALA A 169 5.14 24.44 -36.39
C ALA A 169 5.85 24.45 -35.02
N GLN A 170 5.76 23.35 -34.29
CA GLN A 170 6.39 23.18 -32.97
C GLN A 170 7.68 22.35 -33.10
N TYR A 171 8.73 22.73 -32.39
CA TYR A 171 9.99 21.96 -32.35
C TYR A 171 10.13 21.28 -30.99
N ILE A 172 10.21 19.94 -31.00
CA ILE A 172 10.35 19.13 -29.79
C ILE A 172 11.73 18.49 -29.77
N ARG A 173 12.44 18.60 -28.65
CA ARG A 173 13.70 17.90 -28.41
C ARG A 173 13.42 16.54 -27.77
N TYR A 174 13.76 15.47 -28.47
CA TYR A 174 13.58 14.10 -28.00
C TYR A 174 14.92 13.45 -27.70
N THR A 175 15.02 12.83 -26.52
CA THR A 175 16.16 11.98 -26.14
C THR A 175 15.71 10.53 -26.18
N PRO A 176 16.20 9.73 -27.14
CA PRO A 176 15.87 8.30 -27.22
C PRO A 176 16.36 7.54 -25.98
N SER A 177 15.56 6.57 -25.51
CA SER A 177 15.97 5.65 -24.43
C SER A 177 17.00 4.63 -24.90
N GLN A 178 16.88 4.16 -26.15
CA GLN A 178 17.87 3.31 -26.80
C GLN A 178 18.98 4.20 -27.38
N GLN A 179 20.16 4.12 -26.78
CA GLN A 179 21.35 4.86 -27.21
C GLN A 179 22.41 3.90 -27.73
N GLY A 180 23.13 4.32 -28.76
CA GLY A 180 24.24 3.59 -29.36
C GLY A 180 24.86 4.40 -30.49
N THR A 181 26.15 4.21 -30.75
CA THR A 181 26.89 4.97 -31.79
C THR A 181 26.34 4.74 -33.19
N THR A 182 25.77 3.56 -33.45
CA THR A 182 25.10 3.21 -34.72
C THR A 182 23.72 3.85 -34.88
N PHE A 183 23.11 4.32 -33.79
CA PHE A 183 21.79 4.94 -33.81
C PHE A 183 21.92 6.46 -33.89
N ASN A 184 20.98 7.10 -34.60
CA ASN A 184 20.90 8.56 -34.69
C ASN A 184 22.20 9.23 -35.16
N SER A 185 22.97 8.56 -36.03
CA SER A 185 24.27 9.04 -36.54
C SER A 185 25.23 9.46 -35.42
N GLY A 186 25.17 8.79 -34.26
CA GLY A 186 25.99 9.11 -33.08
C GLY A 186 25.49 10.27 -32.22
N ALA A 187 24.41 10.96 -32.61
CA ALA A 187 23.82 12.04 -31.82
C ALA A 187 22.96 11.50 -30.67
N LYS A 188 23.05 12.14 -29.51
CA LYS A 188 22.28 11.74 -28.31
C LYS A 188 20.81 12.18 -28.35
N GLN A 189 20.48 13.20 -29.14
CA GLN A 189 19.16 13.81 -29.18
C GLN A 189 18.69 14.05 -30.61
N ARG A 190 17.37 14.17 -30.79
CA ARG A 190 16.72 14.53 -32.06
C ARG A 190 15.87 15.78 -31.84
N VAL A 191 15.84 16.66 -32.83
CA VAL A 191 14.87 17.76 -32.86
C VAL A 191 13.82 17.42 -33.91
N ILE A 192 12.56 17.36 -33.48
CA ILE A 192 11.42 16.95 -34.32
C ILE A 192 10.56 18.18 -34.56
N ARG A 193 10.31 18.51 -35.82
CA ARG A 193 9.36 19.55 -36.21
C ARG A 193 7.97 18.92 -36.36
N MET A 194 7.09 19.20 -35.42
CA MET A 194 5.68 18.80 -35.44
C MET A 194 4.86 19.85 -36.19
N VAL A 195 4.10 19.41 -37.19
CA VAL A 195 3.18 20.26 -37.97
C VAL A 195 1.83 19.56 -38.00
N GLU A 196 0.76 20.31 -37.72
CA GLU A 196 -0.60 19.81 -37.81
C GLU A 196 -0.99 19.58 -39.29
N MET A 197 -1.48 18.38 -39.59
CA MET A 197 -1.95 18.03 -40.93
C MET A 197 -3.26 18.77 -41.22
N GLN A 198 -3.37 19.36 -42.42
CA GLN A 198 -4.61 20.04 -42.82
C GLN A 198 -5.76 19.04 -42.84
N LYS A 199 -6.82 19.36 -42.10
CA LYS A 199 -8.08 18.63 -42.16
C LYS A 199 -8.98 19.26 -43.20
N ASP A 200 -9.56 18.43 -44.07
CA ASP A 200 -10.56 18.87 -45.04
C ASP A 200 -11.90 19.15 -44.31
N PRO A 201 -12.47 20.36 -44.43
CA PRO A 201 -13.75 20.68 -43.81
C PRO A 201 -14.94 19.89 -44.38
N MET A 202 -14.81 19.30 -45.57
CA MET A 202 -15.88 18.49 -46.21
C MET A 202 -15.68 16.98 -46.01
N GLU A 203 -14.62 16.57 -45.30
CA GLU A 203 -14.35 15.15 -45.02
C GLU A 203 -15.30 14.62 -43.93
N PRO A 204 -16.09 13.55 -44.22
CA PRO A 204 -16.98 12.95 -43.23
C PRO A 204 -16.20 12.18 -42.12
N PRO A 205 -16.85 11.80 -41.01
CA PRO A 205 -16.21 11.01 -39.95
C PRO A 205 -15.62 9.68 -40.46
N LYS A 206 -14.33 9.44 -40.19
CA LYS A 206 -13.57 8.28 -40.71
C LYS A 206 -13.95 6.94 -40.09
N PHE A 207 -14.38 6.93 -38.83
CA PHE A 207 -14.56 5.71 -38.04
C PHE A 207 -15.99 5.59 -37.49
N LYS A 208 -16.44 4.34 -37.33
CA LYS A 208 -17.71 4.00 -36.70
C LYS A 208 -17.58 4.12 -35.17
N THR A 209 -18.16 5.17 -34.59
CA THR A 209 -18.10 5.46 -33.14
C THR A 209 -19.15 4.69 -32.33
N ASN A 210 -20.07 3.97 -32.97
CA ASN A 210 -21.19 3.27 -32.33
C ASN A 210 -20.84 1.89 -31.73
N LYS A 211 -19.55 1.55 -31.61
CA LYS A 211 -19.13 0.27 -30.99
C LYS A 211 -19.35 0.33 -29.48
N LYS A 212 -20.34 -0.41 -28.99
CA LYS A 212 -20.63 -0.54 -27.54
C LYS A 212 -19.66 -1.54 -26.91
N LEU A 213 -18.84 -1.07 -25.99
CA LEU A 213 -17.96 -1.89 -25.16
C LEU A 213 -18.63 -2.10 -23.79
N PRO A 214 -18.46 -3.26 -23.14
CA PRO A 214 -18.88 -3.42 -21.75
C PRO A 214 -18.12 -2.41 -20.88
N ARG A 215 -18.74 -2.01 -19.77
CA ARG A 215 -18.05 -1.15 -18.79
C ARG A 215 -16.81 -1.88 -18.29
N GLY A 216 -15.69 -1.16 -18.22
CA GLY A 216 -14.48 -1.68 -17.60
C GLY A 216 -14.71 -2.06 -16.13
N PRO A 217 -13.80 -2.83 -15.53
CA PRO A 217 -13.89 -3.11 -14.11
C PRO A 217 -13.92 -1.80 -13.31
N PRO A 218 -14.68 -1.73 -12.21
CA PRO A 218 -14.65 -0.56 -11.34
C PRO A 218 -13.27 -0.42 -10.71
N SER A 219 -13.02 0.74 -10.08
CA SER A 219 -11.86 0.87 -9.22
C SER A 219 -11.89 -0.21 -8.12
N PRO A 220 -10.72 -0.72 -7.68
CA PRO A 220 -10.64 -1.67 -6.57
C PRO A 220 -11.56 -1.29 -5.41
N PRO A 221 -12.26 -2.27 -4.80
CA PRO A 221 -13.21 -1.99 -3.72
C PRO A 221 -12.47 -1.41 -2.52
N ALA A 222 -13.00 -0.33 -1.96
CA ALA A 222 -12.45 0.25 -0.74
C ALA A 222 -12.73 -0.65 0.47
N PRO A 223 -11.81 -0.74 1.46
CA PRO A 223 -12.07 -1.42 2.71
C PRO A 223 -13.30 -0.85 3.41
N VAL A 224 -14.15 -1.73 3.92
CA VAL A 224 -15.40 -1.34 4.57
C VAL A 224 -15.17 -1.13 6.06
N MET A 225 -15.38 0.09 6.53
CA MET A 225 -15.06 0.52 7.91
C MET A 225 -16.32 0.55 8.79
N HIS A 226 -16.98 -0.59 8.95
CA HIS A 226 -18.16 -0.71 9.81
C HIS A 226 -17.78 -0.76 11.30
N SER A 227 -18.72 -0.35 12.16
CA SER A 227 -18.68 -0.74 13.58
C SER A 227 -18.79 -2.27 13.71
N PRO A 228 -18.38 -2.86 14.85
CA PRO A 228 -18.64 -4.26 15.13
C PRO A 228 -20.12 -4.63 14.91
N ASN A 229 -20.37 -5.79 14.31
CA ASN A 229 -21.72 -6.20 13.96
C ASN A 229 -22.58 -6.36 15.22
N ARG A 230 -23.80 -5.82 15.18
CA ARG A 230 -24.74 -5.97 16.30
C ARG A 230 -25.27 -7.40 16.34
N LYS A 231 -25.42 -7.96 17.54
CA LYS A 231 -26.00 -9.29 17.71
C LYS A 231 -27.48 -9.26 17.29
N VAL A 232 -27.84 -10.07 16.30
CA VAL A 232 -29.23 -10.24 15.87
C VAL A 232 -29.94 -11.16 16.87
N THR A 233 -31.13 -10.75 17.32
CA THR A 233 -32.00 -11.56 18.18
C THR A 233 -33.03 -12.30 17.31
N ALA A 234 -33.41 -13.53 17.68
CA ALA A 234 -34.40 -14.31 16.92
C ALA A 234 -35.73 -13.56 16.68
N GLY A 235 -36.16 -12.72 17.65
CA GLY A 235 -37.33 -11.86 17.50
C GLY A 235 -37.17 -10.82 16.38
N SER A 236 -35.99 -10.19 16.25
CA SER A 236 -35.74 -9.22 15.19
C SER A 236 -35.72 -9.86 13.80
N SER A 237 -35.14 -11.05 13.64
CA SER A 237 -35.17 -11.75 12.35
C SER A 237 -36.58 -12.16 11.95
N LEU A 238 -37.41 -12.61 12.90
CA LEU A 238 -38.80 -12.99 12.64
C LEU A 238 -39.68 -11.79 12.25
N GLN A 239 -39.42 -10.61 12.81
CA GLN A 239 -40.15 -9.38 12.50
C GLN A 239 -39.87 -8.83 11.10
N PHE A 240 -38.68 -9.08 10.55
CA PHE A 240 -38.29 -8.68 9.19
C PHE A 240 -38.60 -9.77 8.13
N ASN A 241 -39.33 -10.82 8.49
CA ASN A 241 -39.81 -11.78 7.51
C ASN A 241 -40.99 -11.19 6.76
N ASP A 242 -40.73 -10.69 5.56
CA ASP A 242 -41.78 -10.20 4.68
C ASP A 242 -42.64 -11.37 4.19
N ALA A 243 -43.97 -11.20 4.29
CA ALA A 243 -44.92 -12.16 3.77
C ALA A 243 -44.89 -12.12 2.23
N LEU A 244 -44.95 -13.30 1.61
CA LEU A 244 -45.05 -13.44 0.16
C LEU A 244 -46.32 -12.73 -0.34
N ALA A 245 -46.15 -11.72 -1.20
CA ALA A 245 -47.27 -11.00 -1.79
C ALA A 245 -47.98 -11.92 -2.80
N LEU A 246 -49.09 -12.52 -2.38
CA LEU A 246 -49.97 -13.29 -3.25
C LEU A 246 -50.88 -12.32 -4.00
N SER A 247 -50.63 -12.12 -5.30
CA SER A 247 -51.55 -11.38 -6.17
C SER A 247 -52.76 -12.24 -6.49
N SER A 248 -53.97 -11.79 -6.15
CA SER A 248 -55.21 -12.43 -6.59
C SER A 248 -55.37 -12.24 -8.10
N GLY A 249 -55.08 -13.28 -8.88
CA GLY A 249 -55.46 -13.36 -10.28
C GLY A 249 -56.98 -13.39 -10.40
N TRP A 250 -57.51 -12.59 -11.33
CA TRP A 250 -58.92 -12.58 -11.72
C TRP A 250 -59.35 -13.91 -12.33
#